data_AF-A0A150UT03-F1
#
_entry.id   AF-A0A150UT03-F1
#
_cell.length_a   1.000
_cell.length_b   1.000
_cell.length_c   1.000
_cell.angle_alpha   90.00
_cell.angle_beta   90.00
_cell.angle_gamma   90.00
#
_symmetry.space_group_name_H-M   'P 1'
#
loop_
_entity.id
_entity.type
_entity.pdbx_description
1 polymer ?
#
loop_
_entity_poly.entity_id
_entity_poly.type
_entity_poly.pdbx_seq_one_letter_code
_entity_poly.pdbx_strand_id
1 'polypeptide(L)'
;MGLSMLYGSYNFPQLEAALDLHRRHCERWGYRFECLTQPLTARKLYSKPYFLLLTMLTELSKSMEERHEWLILFYLKINQYSLDLLTQIVDYPMAHPDIELGWSADQAAMERVIRSMEIQLKDQDRPPGIAWVPREWFNTFEFEHGFEGQPGHFIVHFPGLGETRISHMAQWLNVLQQNQQEWEISPEYTFYAEDVPRFWNEFAANASIRLA
;
A
#
# COMPACT_ATOMS: atom_id res chain seq x y z
N MET A 1 -6.74 4.34 -8.25
CA MET A 1 -5.52 5.00 -8.78
C MET A 1 -4.31 4.40 -8.09
N GLY A 2 -3.30 4.01 -8.87
CA GLY A 2 -2.00 3.56 -8.37
C GLY A 2 -1.08 4.72 -8.05
N LEU A 3 -0.33 4.61 -6.97
CA LEU A 3 0.60 5.62 -6.51
C LEU A 3 1.96 4.97 -6.21
N SER A 4 3.05 5.62 -6.60
CA SER A 4 4.40 5.23 -6.22
C SER A 4 5.26 6.45 -5.93
N MET A 5 6.50 6.22 -5.50
CA MET A 5 7.47 7.27 -5.24
C MET A 5 8.86 6.79 -5.64
N LEU A 6 9.57 7.63 -6.37
CA LEU A 6 10.99 7.42 -6.69
C LEU A 6 11.66 8.78 -6.77
N TYR A 7 12.47 9.08 -5.76
CA TYR A 7 13.21 10.33 -5.68
C TYR A 7 14.50 10.15 -4.88
N GLY A 8 15.39 11.13 -4.98
CA GLY A 8 16.71 11.09 -4.35
C GLY A 8 17.82 10.85 -5.38
N SER A 9 19.03 10.59 -4.89
CA SER A 9 20.23 10.42 -5.72
C SER A 9 20.42 9.01 -6.27
N TYR A 10 19.54 8.08 -5.93
CA TYR A 10 19.63 6.69 -6.38
C TYR A 10 19.14 6.58 -7.82
N ASN A 11 20.07 6.47 -8.76
CA ASN A 11 19.79 6.32 -10.18
C ASN A 11 20.18 4.91 -10.64
N PHE A 12 19.32 3.94 -10.33
CA PHE A 12 19.48 2.55 -10.74
C PHE A 12 18.40 2.18 -11.76
N PRO A 13 18.75 1.63 -12.94
CA PRO A 13 17.77 1.20 -13.95
C PRO A 13 16.70 0.24 -13.43
N GLN A 14 17.02 -0.55 -12.41
CA GLN A 14 16.11 -1.49 -11.76
C GLN A 14 14.94 -0.77 -11.07
N LEU A 15 15.18 0.41 -10.49
CA LEU A 15 14.14 1.20 -9.83
C LEU A 15 13.15 1.77 -10.85
N GLU A 16 13.65 2.30 -11.97
CA GLU A 16 12.82 2.78 -13.08
C GLU A 16 12.06 1.61 -13.74
N ALA A 17 12.72 0.48 -13.96
CA ALA A 17 12.06 -0.72 -14.49
C ALA A 17 10.93 -1.19 -13.57
N ALA A 18 11.11 -1.16 -12.25
CA ALA A 18 10.05 -1.48 -11.29
C ALA A 18 8.87 -0.49 -11.36
N LEU A 19 9.13 0.81 -11.50
CA LEU A 19 8.07 1.80 -11.75
C LEU A 19 7.30 1.52 -13.04
N ASP A 20 8.00 1.13 -14.09
CA ASP A 20 7.39 0.75 -15.36
C ASP A 20 6.47 -0.47 -15.20
N LEU A 21 6.86 -1.47 -14.38
CA LEU A 21 5.97 -2.59 -14.05
C LEU A 21 4.67 -2.10 -13.37
N HIS A 22 4.77 -1.20 -12.39
CA HIS A 22 3.59 -0.62 -11.73
C HIS A 22 2.71 0.18 -12.70
N ARG A 23 3.33 0.96 -13.61
CA ARG A 23 2.60 1.73 -14.63
C ARG A 23 1.87 0.82 -15.61
N ARG A 24 2.56 -0.19 -16.15
CA ARG A 24 1.95 -1.20 -17.05
C ARG A 24 0.79 -1.93 -16.38
N HIS A 25 0.94 -2.28 -15.09
CA HIS A 25 -0.15 -2.89 -14.33
C HIS A 25 -1.35 -1.94 -14.25
N CYS A 26 -1.14 -0.68 -13.88
CA CYS A 26 -2.23 0.29 -13.81
C CYS A 26 -2.91 0.48 -15.17
N GLU A 27 -2.14 0.63 -16.25
CA GLU A 27 -2.66 0.75 -17.62
C GLU A 27 -3.50 -0.46 -18.04
N ARG A 28 -3.01 -1.69 -17.76
CA ARG A 28 -3.73 -2.95 -18.05
C ARG A 28 -5.14 -2.96 -17.45
N TRP A 29 -5.30 -2.39 -16.26
CA TRP A 29 -6.55 -2.39 -15.51
C TRP A 29 -7.30 -1.05 -15.55
N GLY A 30 -6.88 -0.12 -16.43
CA GLY A 30 -7.54 1.18 -16.58
C GLY A 30 -7.39 2.12 -15.39
N TYR A 31 -6.41 1.88 -14.52
CA TYR A 31 -6.11 2.75 -13.39
C TYR A 31 -5.16 3.87 -13.81
N ARG A 32 -5.45 5.09 -13.34
CA ARG A 32 -4.45 6.17 -13.33
C ARG A 32 -3.26 5.77 -12.46
N PHE A 33 -2.05 6.17 -12.87
CA PHE A 33 -0.82 5.99 -12.11
C PHE A 33 -0.11 7.33 -11.89
N GLU A 34 0.28 7.62 -10.67
CA GLU A 34 1.11 8.78 -10.35
C GLU A 34 2.37 8.35 -9.57
N CYS A 35 3.49 9.00 -9.84
CA CYS A 35 4.74 8.79 -9.13
C CYS A 35 5.25 10.12 -8.58
N LEU A 36 5.47 10.19 -7.27
CA LEU A 36 6.14 11.34 -6.66
C LEU A 36 7.64 11.26 -6.96
N THR A 37 8.16 12.26 -7.67
CA THR A 37 9.56 12.31 -8.12
C THR A 37 10.44 13.27 -7.32
N GLN A 38 9.87 13.94 -6.31
CA GLN A 38 10.59 14.85 -5.43
C GLN A 38 10.06 14.77 -3.99
N PRO A 39 10.91 14.92 -2.97
CA PRO A 39 10.44 14.96 -1.59
C PRO A 39 9.56 16.20 -1.34
N LEU A 40 8.44 16.02 -0.66
CA LEU A 40 7.51 17.12 -0.32
C LEU A 40 7.93 17.86 0.95
N THR A 41 8.79 17.26 1.76
CA THR A 41 9.18 17.78 3.07
C THR A 41 10.59 17.37 3.43
N ALA A 42 11.25 18.18 4.26
CA ALA A 42 12.54 17.84 4.85
C ALA A 42 12.44 16.70 5.89
N ARG A 43 11.22 16.38 6.37
CA ARG A 43 10.98 15.22 7.22
C ARG A 43 11.12 13.95 6.37
N LYS A 44 12.29 13.31 6.45
CA LYS A 44 12.56 12.01 5.81
C LYS A 44 11.42 11.04 6.17
N LEU A 45 11.00 10.22 5.20
CA LEU A 45 9.91 9.23 5.29
C LEU A 45 8.47 9.77 5.30
N TYR A 46 8.25 11.07 5.54
CA TYR A 46 6.88 11.62 5.58
C TYR A 46 6.34 12.07 4.23
N SER A 47 7.15 12.11 3.17
CA SER A 47 6.64 12.46 1.83
C SER A 47 5.53 11.50 1.35
N LYS A 48 5.54 10.22 1.78
CA LYS A 48 4.49 9.25 1.46
C LYS A 48 3.13 9.63 2.06
N PRO A 49 2.95 9.80 3.38
CA PRO A 49 1.67 10.20 3.95
C PRO A 49 1.23 11.59 3.47
N TYR A 50 2.14 12.54 3.25
CA TYR A 50 1.78 13.85 2.64
C TYR A 50 1.27 13.70 1.20
N PHE A 51 1.90 12.84 0.39
CA PHE A 51 1.46 12.60 -0.97
C PHE A 51 0.08 11.94 -0.99
N LEU A 52 -0.15 10.93 -0.15
CA LEU A 52 -1.46 10.31 0.01
C LEU A 52 -2.53 11.33 0.44
N LEU A 53 -2.21 12.22 1.38
CA LEU A 53 -3.14 13.25 1.86
C LEU A 53 -3.46 14.28 0.76
N LEU A 54 -2.44 14.73 0.02
CA LEU A 54 -2.62 15.64 -1.13
C LEU A 54 -3.52 15.02 -2.20
N THR A 55 -3.26 13.76 -2.55
CA THR A 55 -4.07 13.01 -3.51
C THR A 55 -5.50 12.80 -3.01
N MET A 56 -5.68 12.44 -1.74
CA MET A 56 -6.98 12.29 -1.09
C MET A 56 -7.82 13.58 -1.22
N LEU A 57 -7.23 14.73 -0.86
CA LEU A 57 -7.89 16.03 -0.95
C LEU A 57 -8.25 16.41 -2.39
N THR A 58 -7.37 16.10 -3.35
CA THR A 58 -7.59 16.36 -4.77
C THR A 58 -8.72 15.49 -5.35
N GLU A 59 -8.80 14.23 -4.97
CA GLU A 59 -9.92 13.36 -5.37
C GLU A 59 -11.23 13.78 -4.67
N LEU A 60 -11.16 14.21 -3.40
CA LEU A 60 -12.31 14.74 -2.66
C LEU A 60 -12.85 16.06 -3.21
N SER A 61 -12.04 16.87 -3.92
CA SER A 61 -12.51 18.10 -4.57
C SER A 61 -13.25 17.88 -5.89
N LYS A 62 -13.18 16.67 -6.45
CA LYS A 62 -13.90 16.30 -7.67
C LYS A 62 -15.35 15.91 -7.37
N SER A 63 -16.19 15.96 -8.41
CA SER A 63 -17.51 15.34 -8.38
C SER A 63 -17.41 13.83 -8.12
N MET A 64 -18.52 13.20 -7.69
CA MET A 64 -18.52 11.75 -7.46
C MET A 64 -18.28 10.95 -8.73
N GLU A 65 -18.64 11.48 -9.91
CA GLU A 65 -18.47 10.82 -11.20
C GLU A 65 -17.02 10.83 -11.70
N GLU A 66 -16.24 11.85 -11.34
CA GLU A 66 -14.85 12.03 -11.79
C GLU A 66 -13.81 11.51 -10.77
N ARG A 67 -14.26 11.24 -9.54
CA ARG A 67 -13.43 10.82 -8.41
C ARG A 67 -13.08 9.34 -8.50
N HIS A 68 -11.82 9.00 -8.27
CA HIS A 68 -11.45 7.60 -8.03
C HIS A 68 -11.92 7.14 -6.65
N GLU A 69 -12.38 5.90 -6.54
CA GLU A 69 -12.83 5.37 -5.26
C GLU A 69 -11.69 4.94 -4.33
N TRP A 70 -10.54 4.52 -4.88
CA TRP A 70 -9.47 3.86 -4.12
C TRP A 70 -8.07 4.34 -4.49
N LEU A 71 -7.21 4.47 -3.47
CA LEU A 71 -5.76 4.64 -3.59
C LEU A 71 -5.06 3.30 -3.35
N ILE A 72 -4.34 2.79 -4.36
CA ILE A 72 -3.84 1.40 -4.42
C ILE A 72 -2.45 1.23 -3.76
N LEU A 73 -1.98 2.20 -2.96
CA LEU A 73 -0.75 2.02 -2.16
C LEU A 73 -1.00 1.24 -0.86
N PHE A 74 -2.14 1.53 -0.21
CA PHE A 74 -2.59 0.87 1.03
C PHE A 74 -4.07 0.47 0.97
N TYR A 75 -4.66 0.42 -0.23
CA TYR A 75 -6.10 0.18 -0.44
C TYR A 75 -7.00 1.10 0.40
N LEU A 76 -6.73 2.41 0.34
CA LEU A 76 -7.51 3.42 1.06
C LEU A 76 -8.69 3.89 0.21
N LYS A 77 -9.89 3.83 0.77
CA LYS A 77 -11.09 4.42 0.14
C LYS A 77 -11.03 5.93 0.18
N ILE A 78 -11.43 6.62 -0.90
CA ILE A 78 -11.57 8.08 -0.90
C ILE A 78 -12.84 8.47 -0.14
N ASN A 79 -12.69 8.80 1.15
CA ASN A 79 -13.78 9.26 2.02
C ASN A 79 -13.23 10.05 3.22
N GLN A 80 -14.15 10.55 4.07
CA GLN A 80 -13.80 11.32 5.27
C GLN A 80 -12.96 10.49 6.27
N TYR A 81 -13.28 9.21 6.49
CA TYR A 81 -12.54 8.37 7.44
C TYR A 81 -11.07 8.18 7.05
N SER A 82 -10.78 7.95 5.77
CA SER A 82 -9.40 7.87 5.27
C SER A 82 -8.70 9.22 5.33
N LEU A 83 -9.41 10.33 5.14
CA LEU A 83 -8.86 11.68 5.32
C LEU A 83 -8.46 11.92 6.79
N ASP A 84 -9.31 11.56 7.74
CA ASP A 84 -9.06 11.70 9.17
C ASP A 84 -7.87 10.82 9.61
N LEU A 85 -7.79 9.59 9.09
CA LEU A 85 -6.66 8.69 9.29
C LEU A 85 -5.35 9.33 8.80
N LEU A 86 -5.30 9.77 7.53
CA LEU A 86 -4.09 10.37 6.96
C LEU A 86 -3.67 11.65 7.69
N THR A 87 -4.64 12.46 8.11
CA THR A 87 -4.40 13.69 8.87
C THR A 87 -3.74 13.39 10.21
N GLN A 88 -4.28 12.41 10.97
CA GLN A 88 -3.71 11.98 12.25
C GLN A 88 -2.32 11.37 12.08
N ILE A 89 -2.05 10.63 11.00
CA ILE A 89 -0.71 10.07 10.74
C ILE A 89 0.32 11.17 10.53
N VAL A 90 -0.03 12.18 9.75
CA VAL A 90 0.82 13.33 9.46
C VAL A 90 1.06 14.18 10.72
N ASP A 91 0.04 14.34 11.56
CA ASP A 91 0.10 15.10 12.80
C ASP A 91 0.84 14.37 13.94
N TYR A 92 0.82 13.03 13.93
CA TYR A 92 1.37 12.18 14.99
C TYR A 92 2.74 12.62 15.57
N PRO A 93 3.79 12.87 14.78
CA PRO A 93 5.09 13.26 15.33
C PRO A 93 5.09 14.66 15.95
N MET A 94 4.12 15.52 15.61
CA MET A 94 3.96 16.85 16.20
C MET A 94 3.15 16.79 17.49
N ALA A 95 2.11 15.95 17.52
CA ALA A 95 1.31 15.69 18.71
C ALA A 95 2.06 14.88 19.78
N HIS A 96 3.04 14.06 19.37
CA HIS A 96 3.80 13.18 20.24
C HIS A 96 5.32 13.33 20.06
N PRO A 97 5.89 14.51 20.35
CA PRO A 97 7.31 14.79 20.11
C PRO A 97 8.25 13.92 20.95
N ASP A 98 7.77 13.40 22.07
CA ASP A 98 8.55 12.55 22.99
C ASP A 98 8.58 11.06 22.58
N ILE A 99 7.85 10.68 21.52
CA ILE A 99 7.81 9.29 21.04
C ILE A 99 8.84 9.09 19.93
N GLU A 100 9.81 8.20 20.18
CA GLU A 100 10.77 7.78 19.17
C GLU A 100 10.12 6.77 18.21
N LEU A 101 9.92 7.18 16.96
CA LEU A 101 9.25 6.37 15.92
C LEU A 101 10.22 5.48 15.11
N GLY A 102 11.53 5.65 15.29
CA GLY A 102 12.56 4.83 14.66
C GLY A 102 12.68 4.98 13.13
N TRP A 103 13.25 3.95 12.48
CA TRP A 103 13.63 3.96 11.06
C TRP A 103 12.47 3.88 10.07
N SER A 104 11.28 3.49 10.53
CA SER A 104 10.04 3.41 9.72
C SER A 104 8.98 4.32 10.32
N ALA A 105 9.35 5.58 10.57
CA ALA A 105 8.57 6.48 11.40
C ALA A 105 7.12 6.68 10.93
N ASP A 106 6.91 6.70 9.62
CA ASP A 106 5.59 6.80 8.98
C ASP A 106 4.71 5.56 9.23
N GLN A 107 5.29 4.36 9.16
CA GLN A 107 4.59 3.11 9.48
C GLN A 107 4.30 3.01 10.98
N ALA A 108 5.27 3.39 11.82
CA ALA A 108 5.13 3.38 13.28
C ALA A 108 4.05 4.36 13.77
N ALA A 109 3.92 5.52 13.11
CA ALA A 109 2.83 6.47 13.35
C ALA A 109 1.49 5.90 12.87
N MET A 110 1.44 5.33 11.66
CA MET A 110 0.24 4.69 11.10
C MET A 110 -0.31 3.59 12.01
N GLU A 111 0.54 2.69 12.50
CA GLU A 111 0.13 1.63 13.42
C GLU A 111 -0.52 2.19 14.68
N ARG A 112 0.09 3.22 15.28
CA ARG A 112 -0.41 3.83 16.53
C ARG A 112 -1.75 4.54 16.32
N VAL A 113 -1.90 5.27 15.20
CA VAL A 113 -3.16 5.92 14.84
C VAL A 113 -4.25 4.88 14.59
N ILE A 114 -3.97 3.83 13.80
CA ILE A 114 -4.93 2.75 13.54
C ILE A 114 -5.40 2.12 14.86
N ARG A 115 -4.46 1.75 15.75
CA ARG A 115 -4.80 1.17 17.06
C ARG A 115 -5.67 2.13 17.89
N SER A 116 -5.36 3.42 17.90
CA SER A 116 -6.15 4.43 18.60
C SER A 116 -7.57 4.54 18.03
N MET A 117 -7.71 4.58 16.70
CA MET A 117 -9.01 4.65 16.03
C MET A 117 -9.85 3.40 16.30
N GLU A 118 -9.24 2.20 16.27
CA GLU A 118 -9.94 0.95 16.58
C GLU A 118 -10.48 0.94 18.01
N ILE A 119 -9.70 1.42 18.99
CA ILE A 119 -10.14 1.55 20.39
C ILE A 119 -11.32 2.52 20.48
N GLN A 120 -11.20 3.72 19.91
CA GLN A 120 -12.25 4.74 19.96
C GLN A 120 -13.55 4.30 19.27
N LEU A 121 -13.45 3.63 18.12
CA LEU A 121 -14.63 3.19 17.36
C LEU A 121 -15.31 1.99 18.04
N LYS A 122 -14.54 1.11 18.69
CA LYS A 122 -15.07 0.05 19.54
C LYS A 122 -15.87 0.61 20.72
N ASP A 123 -15.39 1.67 21.36
CA ASP A 123 -16.10 2.33 22.47
C ASP A 123 -17.41 3.01 22.01
N GLN A 124 -17.54 3.29 20.71
CA GLN A 124 -18.72 3.92 20.10
C GLN A 124 -19.67 2.94 19.41
N ASP A 125 -19.42 1.62 19.52
CA ASP A 125 -20.17 0.56 18.81
C ASP A 125 -20.25 0.79 17.29
N ARG A 126 -19.18 1.33 16.70
CA ARG A 126 -19.07 1.60 15.27
C ARG A 126 -18.05 0.66 14.63
N PRO A 127 -18.34 0.07 13.45
CA PRO A 127 -17.33 -0.69 12.73
C PRO A 127 -16.18 0.24 12.33
N PRO A 128 -14.92 -0.16 12.52
CA PRO A 128 -13.78 0.75 12.36
C PRO A 128 -13.55 1.18 10.91
N GLY A 129 -14.20 0.53 9.94
CA GLY A 129 -13.93 0.72 8.51
C GLY A 129 -12.54 0.21 8.10
N ILE A 130 -11.90 -0.61 8.94
CA ILE A 130 -10.57 -1.19 8.77
C ILE A 130 -10.74 -2.70 8.64
N ALA A 131 -10.09 -3.28 7.64
CA ALA A 131 -10.01 -4.73 7.44
C ALA A 131 -8.54 -5.17 7.49
N TRP A 132 -8.25 -6.13 8.37
CA TRP A 132 -6.95 -6.79 8.41
C TRP A 132 -6.98 -7.98 7.46
N VAL A 133 -6.13 -7.94 6.44
CA VAL A 133 -6.07 -8.93 5.34
C VAL A 133 -4.69 -9.61 5.34
N PRO A 134 -4.57 -10.81 4.75
CA PRO A 134 -3.26 -11.46 4.59
C PRO A 134 -2.29 -10.56 3.83
N ARG A 135 -1.10 -10.33 4.38
CA ARG A 135 -0.10 -9.41 3.84
C ARG A 135 0.43 -9.90 2.50
N GLU A 136 0.58 -11.21 2.38
CA GLU A 136 1.09 -11.91 1.20
C GLU A 136 0.25 -11.61 -0.05
N TRP A 137 -1.01 -11.18 0.12
CA TRP A 137 -1.87 -10.80 -0.99
C TRP A 137 -1.36 -9.60 -1.79
N PHE A 138 -0.51 -8.74 -1.24
CA PHE A 138 0.00 -7.57 -1.96
C PHE A 138 1.37 -7.09 -1.47
N ASN A 139 2.05 -7.90 -0.67
CA ASN A 139 3.30 -7.49 -0.03
C ASN A 139 4.15 -8.71 0.33
N THR A 140 4.37 -9.61 -0.63
CA THR A 140 5.29 -10.75 -0.45
C THR A 140 6.74 -10.28 -0.41
N PHE A 141 7.55 -10.85 0.45
CA PHE A 141 8.93 -10.46 0.70
C PHE A 141 9.92 -11.33 -0.04
N GLU A 142 10.86 -10.65 -0.70
CA GLU A 142 12.16 -11.18 -1.07
C GLU A 142 13.12 -10.99 0.11
N PHE A 143 13.72 -12.09 0.55
CA PHE A 143 14.81 -12.14 1.52
C PHE A 143 16.13 -12.49 0.82
N GLU A 144 17.25 -12.28 1.52
CA GLU A 144 18.60 -12.60 1.01
C GLU A 144 18.72 -14.05 0.50
N HIS A 145 17.98 -14.98 1.11
CA HIS A 145 18.06 -16.41 0.80
C HIS A 145 16.69 -17.06 0.54
N GLY A 146 15.71 -16.30 0.05
CA GLY A 146 14.44 -16.88 -0.36
C GLY A 146 13.33 -15.88 -0.62
N PHE A 147 12.27 -16.39 -1.23
CA PHE A 147 11.05 -15.66 -1.51
C PHE A 147 9.89 -16.34 -0.77
N GLU A 148 9.07 -15.59 -0.05
CA GLU A 148 7.94 -16.17 0.70
C GLU A 148 6.69 -16.41 -0.17
N GLY A 149 6.64 -15.80 -1.35
CA GLY A 149 5.51 -15.95 -2.25
C GLY A 149 5.63 -17.15 -3.19
N GLN A 150 4.57 -17.36 -3.94
CA GLN A 150 4.45 -18.24 -5.10
C GLN A 150 4.03 -17.46 -6.37
N PRO A 151 4.12 -18.09 -7.57
CA PRO A 151 3.59 -17.53 -8.81
C PRO A 151 2.14 -17.04 -8.68
N GLY A 152 1.83 -15.91 -9.34
CA GLY A 152 0.53 -15.25 -9.26
C GLY A 152 0.35 -14.29 -8.08
N HIS A 153 1.26 -14.24 -7.10
CA HIS A 153 1.22 -13.16 -6.09
C HIS A 153 1.44 -11.78 -6.70
N PHE A 154 0.79 -10.79 -6.10
CA PHE A 154 0.65 -9.48 -6.72
C PHE A 154 1.93 -8.62 -6.73
N ILE A 155 2.68 -8.58 -5.63
CA ILE A 155 3.86 -7.71 -5.47
C ILE A 155 4.98 -8.45 -4.74
N VAL A 156 6.19 -8.36 -5.29
CA VAL A 156 7.46 -8.67 -4.63
C VAL A 156 8.02 -7.40 -4.01
N HIS A 157 8.22 -7.41 -2.70
CA HIS A 157 8.78 -6.33 -1.92
C HIS A 157 10.15 -6.74 -1.39
N PHE A 158 11.10 -5.80 -1.40
CA PHE A 158 12.50 -6.01 -1.04
C PHE A 158 12.87 -5.30 0.27
N PRO A 159 12.23 -5.61 1.43
CA PRO A 159 12.52 -4.92 2.68
C PRO A 159 13.87 -5.36 3.25
N GLY A 160 14.65 -4.41 3.76
CA GLY A 160 15.83 -4.72 4.57
C GLY A 160 17.04 -5.31 3.82
N LEU A 161 17.00 -5.46 2.49
CA LEU A 161 18.12 -6.01 1.70
C LEU A 161 19.34 -5.08 1.55
N GLY A 162 19.26 -3.83 2.02
CA GLY A 162 20.39 -2.90 2.00
C GLY A 162 21.05 -2.79 0.61
N GLU A 163 22.35 -3.11 0.54
CA GLU A 163 23.15 -3.04 -0.69
C GLU A 163 22.82 -4.14 -1.71
N THR A 164 22.29 -5.29 -1.28
CA THR A 164 21.93 -6.40 -2.18
C THR A 164 20.58 -6.19 -2.87
N ARG A 165 19.78 -5.20 -2.42
CA ARG A 165 18.46 -4.90 -3.00
C ARG A 165 18.48 -4.82 -4.53
N ILE A 166 19.44 -4.10 -5.10
CA ILE A 166 19.48 -3.87 -6.55
C ILE A 166 19.79 -5.15 -7.32
N SER A 167 20.63 -6.05 -6.79
CA SER A 167 20.90 -7.34 -7.45
C SER A 167 19.68 -8.26 -7.40
N HIS A 168 18.95 -8.31 -6.29
CA HIS A 168 17.71 -9.09 -6.19
C HIS A 168 16.63 -8.53 -7.15
N MET A 169 16.48 -7.20 -7.24
CA MET A 169 15.58 -6.60 -8.22
C MET A 169 15.96 -6.98 -9.67
N ALA A 170 17.26 -7.00 -9.99
CA ALA A 170 17.72 -7.40 -11.32
C ALA A 170 17.39 -8.88 -11.63
N GLN A 171 17.50 -9.77 -10.64
CA GLN A 171 17.12 -11.18 -10.79
C GLN A 171 15.62 -11.33 -11.08
N TRP A 172 14.77 -10.64 -10.33
CA TRP A 172 13.32 -10.64 -10.56
C TRP A 172 12.92 -10.05 -11.91
N LEU A 173 13.58 -8.98 -12.35
CA LEU A 173 13.35 -8.42 -13.69
C LEU A 173 13.72 -9.43 -14.79
N ASN A 174 14.81 -10.19 -14.61
CA ASN A 174 15.17 -11.26 -15.53
C ASN A 174 14.17 -12.42 -15.51
N VAL A 175 13.66 -12.82 -14.34
CA VAL A 175 12.59 -13.83 -14.22
C VAL A 175 11.36 -13.40 -15.00
N LEU A 176 10.93 -12.13 -14.86
CA LEU A 176 9.78 -11.61 -15.61
C LEU A 176 10.03 -11.52 -17.11
N GLN A 177 11.26 -11.27 -17.55
CA GLN A 177 11.60 -11.28 -18.98
C GLN A 177 11.59 -12.68 -19.59
N GLN A 178 12.02 -13.69 -18.83
CA GLN A 178 12.14 -15.07 -19.33
C GLN A 178 10.86 -15.88 -19.16
N ASN A 179 10.16 -15.70 -18.04
CA ASN A 179 9.06 -16.54 -17.58
C ASN A 179 7.81 -15.72 -17.25
N GLN A 180 7.52 -14.66 -18.03
CA GLN A 180 6.42 -13.73 -17.73
C GLN A 180 5.08 -14.43 -17.48
N GLN A 181 4.74 -15.45 -18.27
CA GLN A 181 3.47 -16.16 -18.18
C GLN A 181 3.32 -16.99 -16.90
N GLU A 182 4.43 -17.39 -16.28
CA GLU A 182 4.41 -18.11 -15.02
C GLU A 182 4.05 -17.17 -13.87
N TRP A 183 4.49 -15.91 -13.92
CA TRP A 183 4.34 -14.97 -12.81
C TRP A 183 3.18 -13.98 -12.99
N GLU A 184 2.92 -13.52 -14.21
CA GLU A 184 1.78 -12.65 -14.55
C GLU A 184 0.52 -13.49 -14.88
N ILE A 185 -0.02 -14.16 -13.85
CA ILE A 185 -1.24 -14.97 -13.95
C ILE A 185 -2.47 -14.08 -13.73
N SER A 186 -3.53 -14.29 -14.53
CA SER A 186 -4.79 -13.57 -14.34
C SER A 186 -5.45 -13.95 -13.01
N PRO A 187 -6.04 -13.01 -12.24
CA PRO A 187 -6.53 -13.29 -10.88
C PRO A 187 -7.50 -14.48 -10.77
N GLU A 188 -8.33 -14.72 -11.78
CA GLU A 188 -9.26 -15.85 -11.86
C GLU A 188 -8.57 -17.23 -11.88
N TYR A 189 -7.28 -17.29 -12.20
CA TYR A 189 -6.47 -18.51 -12.19
C TYR A 189 -5.49 -18.57 -11.02
N THR A 190 -5.69 -17.74 -10.01
CA THR A 190 -4.89 -17.72 -8.78
C THR A 190 -5.75 -18.03 -7.56
N PHE A 191 -5.13 -18.18 -6.39
CA PHE A 191 -5.85 -18.34 -5.13
C PHE A 191 -6.76 -17.14 -4.81
N TYR A 192 -6.52 -15.95 -5.39
CA TYR A 192 -7.37 -14.77 -5.16
C TYR A 192 -8.84 -15.01 -5.56
N ALA A 193 -9.09 -15.85 -6.57
CA ALA A 193 -10.43 -16.14 -7.07
C ALA A 193 -11.34 -16.76 -6.00
N GLU A 194 -10.78 -17.55 -5.09
CA GLU A 194 -11.50 -18.24 -4.02
C GLU A 194 -11.33 -17.52 -2.68
N ASP A 195 -10.10 -17.11 -2.36
CA ASP A 195 -9.75 -16.60 -1.03
C ASP A 195 -10.30 -15.19 -0.77
N VAL A 196 -10.31 -14.32 -1.78
CA VAL A 196 -10.81 -12.94 -1.62
C VAL A 196 -12.32 -12.93 -1.36
N PRO A 197 -13.18 -13.58 -2.16
CA PRO A 197 -14.61 -13.65 -1.85
C PRO A 197 -14.90 -14.32 -0.51
N ARG A 198 -14.19 -15.40 -0.18
CA ARG A 198 -14.33 -16.11 1.09
C ARG A 198 -14.04 -15.19 2.28
N PHE A 199 -12.92 -14.47 2.25
CA PHE A 199 -12.56 -13.50 3.28
C PHE A 199 -13.65 -12.45 3.47
N TRP A 200 -14.14 -11.82 2.38
CA TRP A 200 -15.15 -10.76 2.50
C TRP A 200 -16.50 -11.28 3.01
N ASN A 201 -16.90 -12.50 2.64
CA ASN A 201 -18.10 -13.14 3.18
C ASN A 201 -17.97 -13.39 4.69
N GLU A 202 -16.83 -13.91 5.15
CA GLU A 202 -16.54 -14.12 6.57
C GLU A 202 -16.46 -12.80 7.35
N PHE A 203 -15.80 -11.79 6.77
CA PHE A 203 -15.69 -10.45 7.35
C PHE A 203 -17.07 -9.81 7.55
N ALA A 204 -17.93 -9.86 6.53
CA ALA A 204 -19.28 -9.32 6.61
C ALA A 204 -20.14 -10.06 7.65
N ALA A 205 -20.09 -11.40 7.68
CA ALA A 205 -20.82 -12.20 8.65
C ALA A 205 -20.41 -11.86 10.09
N ASN A 206 -19.11 -11.73 10.34
CA ASN A 206 -18.58 -11.35 11.67
C ASN A 206 -18.96 -9.92 12.07
N ALA A 207 -19.03 -8.99 11.11
CA ALA A 207 -19.50 -7.63 11.37
C ALA A 207 -21.00 -7.60 11.74
N SER A 208 -21.84 -8.41 11.07
CA SER A 208 -23.26 -8.53 11.40
C SER A 208 -23.51 -9.12 12.78
N ILE A 209 -22.69 -10.07 13.24
CA ILE A 209 -22.78 -10.65 14.59
C ILE A 209 -22.40 -9.62 15.67
N ARG A 210 -21.49 -8.69 15.38
CA ARG A 210 -21.05 -7.66 16.35
C ARG A 210 -22.06 -6.51 16.52
N LEU A 211 -22.99 -6.34 15.58
CA LEU A 211 -23.99 -5.27 15.57
C LEU A 211 -25.40 -5.76 15.99
N ALA A 212 -25.53 -7.03 16.38
CA ALA A 212 -26.77 -7.67 16.84
C ALA A 212 -26.71 -7.94 18.34
#